data_AF-A0A519HBF4-F1
#
_entry.id   AF-A0A519HBF4-F1
#
_cell.length_a   1.000
_cell.length_b   1.000
_cell.length_c   1.000
_cell.angle_alpha   90.00
_cell.angle_beta   90.00
_cell.angle_gamma   90.00
#
_symmetry.space_group_name_H-M   'P 1'
#
loop_
_entity.id
_entity.type
_entity.pdbx_description
1 polymer ?
#
loop_
_entity_poly.entity_id
_entity_poly.type
_entity_poly.pdbx_seq_one_letter_code
_entity_poly.pdbx_strand_id
1 'polypeptide(L)'
;MFIALVKKELLALSRDLHGLAALFVMPAIFIVVMSLALQNYYSPSLAPMRYAIDARDTDAPARLIVAAWQRAHGPAVPLPADWQAELKSGRLNYVITLAPGLSDVLDAPSLPTEPRIELRSEPG
;
A
#
# COMPACT_ATOMS: atom_id res chain seq x y z
N MET A 1 54.04 -2.04 -18.82
CA MET A 1 53.69 -0.90 -19.71
C MET A 1 52.24 -0.44 -19.50
N PHE A 2 51.25 -1.33 -19.58
CA PHE A 2 49.81 -1.02 -19.38
C PHE A 2 49.47 -0.29 -18.06
N ILE A 3 49.99 -0.75 -16.92
CA ILE A 3 49.72 -0.12 -15.61
C ILE A 3 50.24 1.33 -15.54
N ALA A 4 51.36 1.63 -16.21
CA ALA A 4 51.91 2.98 -16.27
C ALA A 4 51.04 3.93 -17.10
N LEU A 5 50.40 3.41 -18.16
CA LEU A 5 49.41 4.14 -18.96
C LEU A 5 48.14 4.43 -18.15
N VAL A 6 47.59 3.42 -17.46
CA VAL A 6 46.40 3.59 -16.59
C VAL A 6 46.65 4.66 -15.51
N LYS A 7 47.84 4.65 -14.88
CA LYS A 7 48.21 5.65 -13.87
C LYS A 7 48.26 7.07 -14.46
N LYS A 8 48.75 7.22 -15.69
CA LYS A 8 48.82 8.52 -16.38
C LYS A 8 47.43 9.08 -16.65
N GLU A 9 46.52 8.24 -17.14
CA GLU A 9 45.13 8.63 -17.43
C GLU A 9 44.34 8.93 -16.14
N LEU A 10 44.52 8.13 -15.09
CA LEU A 10 43.83 8.36 -13.81
C LEU A 10 44.28 9.67 -13.15
N LEU A 11 45.57 10.01 -13.24
CA LEU A 11 46.10 11.28 -12.74
C LEU A 11 45.59 12.46 -13.59
N ALA A 12 45.52 12.30 -14.92
CA ALA A 12 44.95 13.30 -15.81
C ALA A 12 43.46 13.56 -15.50
N LEU A 13 42.69 12.48 -15.30
CA LEU A 13 41.27 12.55 -14.97
C LEU A 13 41.02 13.13 -13.57
N SER A 14 41.86 12.82 -12.57
CA SER A 14 41.76 13.42 -11.23
C SER A 14 42.03 14.93 -11.23
N ARG A 15 42.76 15.44 -12.23
CA ARG A 15 43.07 16.87 -12.37
C ARG A 15 41.97 17.62 -13.12
N ASP A 16 41.15 16.90 -13.89
CA ASP A 16 39.94 17.42 -14.51
C ASP A 16 38.70 17.06 -13.66
N LEU A 17 38.46 17.87 -12.63
CA LEU A 17 37.32 17.69 -11.73
C LEU A 17 35.98 17.80 -12.48
N HIS A 18 35.91 18.58 -13.57
CA HIS A 18 34.67 18.77 -14.33
C HIS A 18 34.36 17.54 -15.19
N GLY A 19 35.36 16.98 -15.88
CA GLY A 19 35.23 15.74 -16.63
C GLY A 19 34.90 14.55 -15.73
N LEU A 20 35.56 14.47 -14.57
CA LEU A 20 35.26 13.45 -13.56
C LEU A 20 33.83 13.61 -13.01
N ALA A 21 33.42 14.83 -12.69
CA ALA A 21 32.04 15.10 -12.25
C ALA A 21 31.03 14.72 -13.33
N ALA A 22 31.26 15.08 -14.61
CA ALA A 22 30.36 14.74 -15.70
C ALA A 22 30.18 13.22 -15.87
N LEU A 23 31.25 12.44 -15.69
CA LEU A 23 31.22 10.98 -15.80
C LEU A 23 30.29 10.31 -14.78
N PHE A 24 30.11 10.92 -13.59
CA PHE A 24 29.27 10.36 -12.53
C PHE A 24 27.93 11.08 -12.38
N VAL A 25 27.92 12.41 -12.43
CA VAL A 25 26.74 13.24 -12.18
C VAL A 25 25.70 13.06 -13.27
N MET A 26 26.11 13.03 -14.55
CA MET A 26 25.15 12.89 -15.64
C MET A 26 24.44 11.52 -15.61
N PRO A 27 25.15 10.37 -15.49
CA PRO A 27 24.49 9.08 -15.31
C PRO A 27 23.67 8.98 -14.02
N ALA A 28 24.13 9.55 -12.90
CA ALA A 28 23.40 9.51 -11.64
C ALA A 28 22.07 10.26 -11.73
N ILE A 29 22.07 11.47 -12.30
CA ILE A 29 20.84 12.24 -12.52
C ILE A 29 19.89 11.47 -13.44
N PHE A 30 20.40 10.87 -14.51
CA PHE A 30 19.58 10.07 -15.42
C PHE A 30 18.90 8.91 -14.69
N ILE A 31 19.65 8.14 -13.89
CA ILE A 31 19.09 7.04 -13.09
C ILE A 31 18.01 7.55 -12.14
N VAL A 32 18.24 8.65 -11.43
CA VAL A 32 17.26 9.22 -10.49
C VAL A 32 15.99 9.65 -11.23
N VAL A 33 16.13 10.44 -12.30
CA VAL A 33 14.98 10.95 -13.07
C VAL A 33 14.17 9.79 -13.66
N MET A 34 14.83 8.81 -14.26
CA MET A 34 14.14 7.63 -14.80
C MET A 34 13.48 6.80 -13.69
N SER A 35 14.12 6.64 -12.53
CA SER A 35 13.53 5.92 -11.40
C SER A 35 12.29 6.63 -10.89
N LEU A 36 12.31 7.95 -10.75
CA LEU A 36 11.13 8.73 -10.32
C LEU A 36 10.03 8.72 -11.39
N ALA A 37 10.39 8.81 -12.66
CA ALA A 37 9.43 8.74 -13.76
C ALA A 37 8.71 7.38 -13.77
N LEU A 38 9.46 6.29 -13.58
CA LEU A 38 8.93 4.94 -13.53
C LEU A 38 8.23 4.62 -12.19
N GLN A 39 8.60 5.27 -11.10
CA GLN A 39 7.95 5.08 -9.78
C GLN A 39 6.45 5.32 -9.86
N ASN A 40 6.02 6.36 -10.57
CA ASN A 40 4.59 6.66 -10.72
C ASN A 40 3.90 5.74 -11.73
N TYR A 41 4.63 5.24 -12.74
CA TYR A 41 4.11 4.29 -13.72
C TYR A 41 3.90 2.89 -13.14
N TYR A 42 4.83 2.45 -12.29
CA TYR A 42 4.78 1.14 -11.63
C TYR A 42 4.16 1.18 -10.24
N SER A 43 3.79 2.34 -9.71
CA SER A 43 2.86 2.40 -8.58
C SER A 43 1.51 2.02 -9.13
N PRO A 44 1.04 0.77 -8.92
CA PRO A 44 -0.31 0.44 -9.31
C PRO A 44 -1.16 1.43 -8.51
N SER A 45 -2.07 2.16 -9.16
CA SER A 45 -3.23 2.61 -8.41
C SER A 45 -3.71 1.36 -7.69
N LEU A 46 -3.78 1.38 -6.35
CA LEU A 46 -4.37 0.27 -5.62
C LEU A 46 -5.75 0.15 -6.23
N ALA A 47 -5.92 -0.77 -7.18
CA ALA A 47 -7.17 -0.95 -7.89
C ALA A 47 -8.18 -1.11 -6.77
N PRO A 48 -9.24 -0.27 -6.72
CA PRO A 48 -10.12 -0.19 -5.55
C PRO A 48 -10.57 -1.60 -5.24
N MET A 49 -9.96 -2.19 -4.22
CA MET A 49 -10.06 -3.60 -3.95
C MET A 49 -11.53 -3.82 -3.63
N ARG A 50 -12.24 -4.64 -4.42
CA ARG A 50 -13.69 -4.80 -4.24
C ARG A 50 -13.93 -5.42 -2.87
N TYR A 51 -14.53 -4.65 -1.98
CA TYR A 51 -14.76 -5.07 -0.61
C TYR A 51 -16.22 -4.87 -0.21
N ALA A 52 -16.70 -5.72 0.69
CA ALA A 52 -18.03 -5.62 1.27
C ALA A 52 -17.93 -5.49 2.79
N ILE A 53 -18.98 -4.95 3.41
CA ILE A 53 -19.07 -4.80 4.87
C ILE A 53 -20.28 -5.59 5.34
N ASP A 54 -20.04 -6.58 6.20
CA ASP A 54 -21.06 -7.30 6.96
C ASP A 54 -21.23 -6.61 8.33
N ALA A 55 -22.04 -5.55 8.34
CA ALA A 55 -22.34 -4.78 9.54
C ALA A 55 -23.48 -5.45 10.32
N ARG A 56 -23.13 -6.33 11.28
CA ARG A 56 -24.11 -6.97 12.17
C ARG A 56 -24.44 -6.11 13.40
N ASP A 57 -23.66 -5.05 13.61
CA ASP A 57 -23.89 -3.99 14.58
C ASP A 57 -24.17 -2.68 13.81
N THR A 58 -25.29 -2.05 14.10
CA THR A 58 -25.78 -0.85 13.39
C THR A 58 -25.84 0.40 14.27
N ASP A 59 -25.28 0.35 15.48
CA ASP A 59 -25.33 1.48 16.39
C ASP A 59 -24.39 2.63 15.96
N ALA A 60 -24.50 3.77 16.64
CA ALA A 60 -23.77 4.99 16.27
C ALA A 60 -22.24 4.81 16.13
N PRO A 61 -21.52 4.18 17.08
CA PRO A 61 -20.07 4.03 16.96
C PRO A 61 -19.67 3.04 15.84
N ALA A 62 -20.40 1.93 15.66
CA ALA A 62 -20.18 1.02 14.52
C ALA A 62 -20.36 1.75 13.17
N ARG A 63 -21.38 2.58 13.02
CA ARG A 63 -21.61 3.39 11.81
C ARG A 63 -20.51 4.42 11.55
N LEU A 64 -19.94 5.01 12.61
CA LEU A 64 -18.80 5.93 12.49
C LEU A 64 -17.57 5.22 11.92
N ILE A 65 -17.29 3.99 12.35
CA ILE A 65 -16.19 3.18 11.81
C ILE A 65 -16.42 2.90 10.32
N VAL A 66 -17.62 2.48 9.94
CA VAL A 66 -17.97 2.24 8.53
C VAL A 66 -17.79 3.50 7.69
N ALA A 67 -18.28 4.65 8.15
CA ALA A 67 -18.17 5.91 7.44
C ALA A 67 -16.71 6.40 7.33
N ALA A 68 -15.92 6.26 8.40
CA ALA A 68 -14.50 6.59 8.39
C ALA A 68 -13.72 5.68 7.43
N TRP A 69 -14.04 4.39 7.40
CA TRP A 69 -13.43 3.42 6.50
C TRP A 69 -13.74 3.73 5.03
N GLN A 70 -15.01 3.96 4.70
CA GLN A 70 -15.43 4.31 3.33
C GLN A 70 -14.80 5.62 2.84
N ARG A 71 -14.62 6.60 3.72
CA ARG A 71 -13.93 7.85 3.37
C ARG A 71 -12.46 7.62 2.99
N ALA A 72 -11.80 6.67 3.62
CA ALA A 72 -10.40 6.35 3.36
C ALA A 72 -10.19 5.36 2.19
N HIS A 73 -11.09 4.39 2.01
CA HIS A 73 -10.92 3.25 1.07
C HIS A 73 -11.92 3.23 -0.10
N GLY A 74 -12.84 4.19 -0.18
CA GLY A 74 -13.86 4.28 -1.24
C GLY A 74 -15.21 3.66 -0.84
N PRO A 75 -16.18 3.60 -1.78
CA PRO A 75 -17.49 3.00 -1.49
C PRO A 75 -17.40 1.47 -1.39
N ALA A 76 -18.08 0.90 -0.38
CA ALA A 76 -18.22 -0.55 -0.25
C ALA A 76 -19.21 -1.10 -1.29
N VAL A 77 -18.95 -2.31 -1.79
CA VAL A 77 -19.89 -3.07 -2.63
C VAL A 77 -21.01 -3.61 -1.72
N PRO A 78 -22.28 -3.59 -2.16
CA PRO A 78 -23.37 -4.22 -1.40
C PRO A 78 -23.04 -5.68 -1.10
N LEU A 79 -23.29 -6.12 0.14
CA LEU A 79 -22.97 -7.47 0.61
C LEU A 79 -23.77 -8.50 -0.20
N PRO A 80 -23.12 -9.37 -0.99
CA PRO A 80 -23.80 -10.45 -1.70
C PRO A 80 -24.32 -11.49 -0.69
N ALA A 81 -25.43 -12.16 -1.01
CA ALA A 81 -25.95 -13.25 -0.17
C ALA A 81 -24.91 -14.37 0.04
N ASP A 82 -24.11 -14.68 -1.00
CA ASP A 82 -23.05 -15.68 -0.99
C ASP A 82 -21.66 -15.04 -0.98
N TRP A 83 -21.44 -14.03 -0.12
CA TRP A 83 -20.18 -13.28 -0.09
C TRP A 83 -18.95 -14.17 0.14
N GLN A 84 -19.08 -15.29 0.86
CA GLN A 84 -17.99 -16.25 1.06
C GLN A 84 -17.57 -16.93 -0.26
N ALA A 85 -18.54 -17.26 -1.11
CA ALA A 85 -18.26 -17.85 -2.43
C ALA A 85 -17.64 -16.81 -3.36
N GLU A 86 -18.06 -15.54 -3.26
CA GLU A 86 -17.45 -14.44 -4.02
C GLU A 86 -16.02 -14.14 -3.58
N LEU A 87 -15.73 -14.20 -2.28
CA LEU A 87 -14.39 -14.06 -1.71
C LEU A 87 -13.47 -15.17 -2.23
N LYS A 88 -13.94 -16.42 -2.23
CA LYS A 88 -13.20 -17.57 -2.78
C LYS A 88 -12.96 -17.48 -4.29
N SER A 89 -13.90 -16.90 -5.03
CA SER A 89 -13.78 -16.72 -6.48
C SER A 89 -12.90 -15.52 -6.88
N GLY A 90 -12.38 -14.75 -5.93
CA GLY A 90 -11.61 -13.53 -6.17
C GLY A 90 -12.44 -12.36 -6.73
N ARG A 91 -13.77 -12.45 -6.71
CA ARG A 91 -14.67 -11.34 -7.09
C ARG A 91 -14.75 -10.28 -6.00
N LEU A 92 -14.59 -10.69 -4.75
CA LEU A 92 -14.34 -9.84 -3.60
C LEU A 92 -12.91 -10.09 -3.11
N ASN A 93 -12.23 -9.04 -2.70
CA ASN A 93 -10.85 -9.12 -2.22
C ASN A 93 -10.82 -9.33 -0.70
N TYR A 94 -11.74 -8.67 0.02
CA TYR A 94 -11.90 -8.82 1.47
C TYR A 94 -13.30 -8.42 1.91
N VAL A 95 -13.73 -8.95 3.05
CA VAL A 95 -14.98 -8.58 3.73
C VAL A 95 -14.66 -8.17 5.17
N ILE A 96 -15.22 -7.03 5.59
CA ILE A 96 -15.12 -6.55 6.98
C ILE A 96 -16.39 -6.96 7.70
N THR A 97 -16.26 -7.77 8.75
CA THR A 97 -17.39 -8.17 9.59
C THR A 97 -17.32 -7.41 10.91
N LEU A 98 -18.39 -6.66 11.22
CA LEU A 98 -18.59 -6.03 12.51
C LEU A 98 -19.50 -6.94 13.32
N ALA A 99 -18.97 -7.57 14.36
CA ALA A 99 -19.71 -8.49 15.22
C ALA A 99 -20.76 -7.73 16.07
N PRO A 100 -21.86 -8.39 16.46
CA PRO A 100 -22.85 -7.77 17.36
C PRO A 100 -22.21 -7.41 18.71
N GLY A 101 -22.63 -6.28 19.29
CA GLY A 101 -22.12 -5.75 20.56
C GLY A 101 -20.73 -5.10 20.44
N LEU A 102 -20.31 -4.73 19.23
CA LEU A 102 -19.10 -3.94 19.02
C LEU A 102 -19.26 -2.55 19.66
N SER A 103 -20.42 -1.96 19.51
CA SER A 103 -20.73 -0.62 20.00
C SER A 103 -20.66 -0.53 21.53
N ASP A 104 -21.20 -1.52 22.23
CA ASP A 104 -21.13 -1.63 23.69
C ASP A 104 -19.68 -1.72 24.20
N VAL A 105 -18.83 -2.41 23.44
CA VAL A 105 -17.41 -2.59 23.76
C VAL A 105 -16.59 -1.33 23.47
N LEU A 106 -16.96 -0.55 22.46
CA LEU A 106 -16.32 0.73 22.14
C LEU A 106 -16.66 1.82 23.16
N ASP A 107 -17.86 1.77 23.74
CA ASP A 107 -18.29 2.69 24.80
C ASP A 107 -17.78 2.26 26.20
N ALA A 108 -17.27 1.02 26.34
CA ALA A 108 -16.71 0.54 27.58
C ALA A 108 -15.34 1.21 27.88
N PRO A 109 -15.05 1.58 29.14
CA PRO A 109 -13.77 2.15 29.54
C PRO A 109 -12.61 1.14 29.54
N SER A 110 -12.88 -0.13 29.22
CA SER A 110 -11.93 -1.24 29.21
C SER A 110 -11.64 -1.71 27.80
N LEU A 111 -10.38 -2.06 27.51
CA LEU A 111 -10.00 -2.63 26.22
C LEU A 111 -10.73 -3.96 25.95
N PRO A 112 -11.22 -4.20 24.72
CA PRO A 112 -11.82 -5.46 24.34
C PRO A 112 -10.87 -6.64 24.56
N THR A 113 -11.38 -7.73 25.13
CA THR A 113 -10.65 -9.00 25.24
C THR A 113 -10.85 -9.90 24.00
N GLU A 114 -11.88 -9.61 23.19
CA GLU A 114 -12.25 -10.39 22.01
C GLU A 114 -12.24 -9.52 20.74
N PRO A 115 -11.78 -10.04 19.59
CA PRO A 115 -11.85 -9.33 18.33
C PRO A 115 -13.32 -9.21 17.87
N ARG A 116 -13.86 -7.98 17.86
CA ARG A 116 -15.21 -7.66 17.37
C ARG A 116 -15.23 -7.09 15.94
N ILE A 117 -14.05 -6.84 15.38
CA ILE A 117 -13.85 -6.45 13.97
C ILE A 117 -12.98 -7.54 13.34
N GLU A 118 -13.53 -8.25 12.37
CA GLU A 118 -12.83 -9.30 11.66
C GLU A 118 -12.63 -8.92 10.19
N LEU A 119 -11.40 -9.02 9.71
CA LEU A 119 -11.08 -8.91 8.29
C LEU A 119 -10.97 -10.32 7.72
N ARG A 120 -11.93 -10.70 6.89
CA ARG A 120 -11.92 -11.98 6.16
C ARG A 120 -11.33 -11.71 4.77
N SER A 121 -10.11 -12.17 4.57
CA SER A 121 -9.51 -12.33 3.24
C SER A 121 -9.27 -13.82 3.05
N GLU A 122 -9.65 -14.37 1.90
CA GLU A 122 -9.25 -15.74 1.57
C GLU A 122 -7.76 -15.71 1.20
N PRO A 123 -6.92 -16.51 1.86
CA PRO A 123 -5.57 -16.75 1.38
C PRO A 123 -5.68 -17.70 0.19
N GLY A 124 -5.14 -17.29 -0.96
CA GLY A 124 -4.56 -18.27 -1.88
C GLY A 124 -3.35 -18.90 -1.21
#